data_AF-A0A7C1WQV3-F1
#
_entry.id   AF-A0A7C1WQV3-F1
#
_cell.length_a   1.000
_cell.length_b   1.000
_cell.length_c   1.000
_cell.angle_alpha   90.00
_cell.angle_beta   90.00
_cell.angle_gamma   90.00
#
_symmetry.space_group_name_H-M   'P 1'
#
loop_
_entity.id
_entity.type
_entity.pdbx_description
1 polymer ?
#
loop_
_entity_poly.entity_id
_entity_poly.type
_entity_poly.pdbx_seq_one_letter_code
_entity_poly.pdbx_strand_id
1 'polypeptide(L)'
;MSVFVSRYAVSKSERRKLVERLRASLPPATELIEKADLVEVARLRGSESELVLVNGVAALVLEGELAFPTLLAAHKLGLELPRVTVDMGAV
;
A
#
# COMPACT_ATOMS: atom_id res chain seq x y z
N MET A 1 19.95 11.44 4.36
CA MET A 1 19.25 11.78 3.09
C MET A 1 17.80 11.33 3.20
N SER A 2 16.84 12.09 2.67
CA SER A 2 15.43 11.67 2.62
C SER A 2 15.24 10.50 1.65
N VAL A 3 14.57 9.43 2.09
CA VAL A 3 14.21 8.26 1.27
C VAL A 3 13.16 8.62 0.21
N PHE A 4 12.38 9.68 0.44
CA PHE A 4 11.29 10.11 -0.43
C PHE A 4 11.67 11.32 -1.29
N VAL A 5 11.12 11.36 -2.50
CA VAL A 5 11.14 12.53 -3.39
C VAL A 5 10.04 13.51 -2.99
N SER A 6 8.85 12.99 -2.71
CA SER A 6 7.69 13.75 -2.24
C SER A 6 6.81 12.87 -1.36
N ARG A 7 6.01 13.51 -0.50
CA ARG A 7 4.97 12.88 0.32
C ARG A 7 3.80 13.85 0.45
N TYR A 8 2.59 13.38 0.19
CA TYR A 8 1.39 14.22 0.28
C TYR A 8 0.19 13.40 0.78
N ALA A 9 -0.73 14.07 1.49
CA ALA A 9 -2.01 13.48 1.85
C ALA A 9 -2.91 13.42 0.61
N VAL A 10 -3.56 12.27 0.39
CA VAL A 10 -4.43 12.09 -0.79
C VAL A 10 -5.74 12.85 -0.60
N SER A 11 -6.23 13.49 -1.66
CA SER A 11 -7.57 14.07 -1.68
C SER A 11 -8.66 13.00 -1.69
N LYS A 12 -9.90 13.40 -1.43
CA LYS A 12 -11.07 12.50 -1.51
C LYS A 12 -11.22 11.84 -2.89
N SER A 13 -10.93 12.58 -3.96
CA SER A 13 -11.02 12.07 -5.34
C SER A 13 -9.93 11.04 -5.63
N GLU A 14 -8.69 11.33 -5.24
CA GLU A 14 -7.56 10.41 -5.39
C GLU A 14 -7.75 9.15 -4.55
N ARG A 15 -8.23 9.29 -3.31
CA ARG A 15 -8.56 8.14 -2.47
C ARG A 15 -9.55 7.21 -3.15
N ARG A 16 -10.60 7.76 -3.78
CA ARG A 16 -11.58 6.96 -4.53
C ARG A 16 -10.95 6.23 -5.72
N LYS A 17 -10.11 6.90 -6.51
CA LYS A 17 -9.39 6.27 -7.63
C LYS A 17 -8.47 5.15 -7.15
N LEU A 18 -7.78 5.35 -6.03
CA LEU A 18 -6.92 4.34 -5.42
C LEU A 18 -7.72 3.10 -5.01
N VAL A 19 -8.86 3.30 -4.35
CA VAL A 19 -9.79 2.21 -3.99
C VAL A 19 -10.28 1.45 -5.22
N GLU A 20 -10.69 2.17 -6.28
CA GLU A 20 -11.16 1.56 -7.52
C GLU A 20 -10.08 0.69 -8.18
N ARG A 21 -8.83 1.16 -8.19
CA ARG A 21 -7.68 0.40 -8.70
C ARG A 21 -7.41 -0.87 -7.89
N LEU A 22 -7.49 -0.78 -6.56
CA LEU A 22 -7.17 -1.90 -5.66
C LEU A 22 -8.29 -2.93 -5.59
N ARG A 23 -9.53 -2.57 -5.94
CA ARG A 23 -10.69 -3.46 -5.84
C ARG A 23 -10.52 -4.76 -6.63
N ALA A 24 -9.80 -4.73 -7.76
CA ALA A 24 -9.59 -5.93 -8.58
C ALA A 24 -8.37 -6.76 -8.14
N SER A 25 -7.30 -6.11 -7.65
CA SER A 25 -6.00 -6.76 -7.40
C SER A 25 -5.75 -7.09 -5.93
N LEU A 26 -6.25 -6.27 -5.00
CA LEU A 26 -6.04 -6.43 -3.57
C LEU A 26 -7.26 -5.95 -2.77
N PRO A 27 -8.41 -6.64 -2.86
CA PRO A 27 -9.65 -6.24 -2.20
C PRO A 27 -9.51 -5.95 -0.69
N PRO A 28 -8.75 -6.71 0.12
CA PRO A 28 -8.61 -6.42 1.54
C PRO A 28 -8.00 -5.03 1.84
N ALA A 29 -7.22 -4.47 0.90
CA ALA A 29 -6.63 -3.16 1.06
C ALA A 29 -7.62 -2.01 0.83
N THR A 30 -8.73 -2.24 0.11
CA THR A 30 -9.71 -1.18 -0.14
C THR A 30 -10.38 -0.75 1.15
N GLU A 31 -10.80 -1.70 1.99
CA GLU A 31 -11.41 -1.40 3.29
C GLU A 31 -10.47 -0.61 4.19
N LEU A 32 -9.18 -0.98 4.16
CA LEU A 32 -8.14 -0.35 4.96
C LEU A 32 -7.99 1.13 4.60
N ILE A 33 -8.02 1.45 3.30
CA ILE A 33 -7.96 2.82 2.79
C ILE A 33 -9.27 3.57 3.03
N GLU A 34 -10.43 2.94 2.90
CA GLU A 34 -11.72 3.60 3.12
C GLU A 34 -11.92 4.02 4.58
N LYS A 35 -11.52 3.16 5.52
CA LYS A 35 -11.67 3.39 6.97
C LYS A 35 -10.57 4.26 7.58
N ALA A 36 -9.51 4.59 6.84
CA ALA A 36 -8.37 5.33 7.34
C ALA A 36 -8.67 6.81 7.59
N ASP A 37 -8.20 7.36 8.70
CA ASP A 37 -8.27 8.80 8.99
C ASP A 37 -7.36 9.59 8.03
N LEU A 38 -6.14 9.10 7.82
CA LEU A 38 -5.15 9.71 6.95
C LEU A 38 -4.58 8.69 5.98
N VAL A 39 -4.57 9.05 4.69
CA VAL A 39 -3.89 8.28 3.65
C VAL A 39 -2.94 9.23 2.95
N GLU A 40 -1.71 8.80 2.76
CA GLU A 40 -0.66 9.57 2.11
C GLU A 40 0.01 8.72 1.04
N VAL A 41 0.52 9.38 0.01
CA VAL A 41 1.33 8.75 -1.03
C VAL A 41 2.71 9.39 -1.00
N ALA A 42 3.74 8.56 -0.97
CA ALA A 42 5.13 8.97 -0.98
C ALA A 42 5.87 8.37 -2.18
N ARG A 43 6.45 9.20 -3.04
CA ARG A 43 7.25 8.73 -4.18
C ARG A 43 8.65 8.34 -3.71
N LEU A 44 9.07 7.11 -3.98
CA LEU A 44 10.37 6.60 -3.56
C LEU A 44 11.49 7.22 -4.42
N ARG A 45 12.63 7.53 -3.81
CA ARG A 45 13.79 8.05 -4.56
C ARG A 45 14.48 6.92 -5.30
N GLY A 46 14.76 7.13 -6.59
CA GLY A 46 15.45 6.15 -7.42
C GLY A 46 14.56 5.00 -7.89
N SER A 47 13.24 5.12 -7.70
CA SER A 47 12.25 4.21 -8.28
C SER A 47 11.06 5.00 -8.83
N GLU A 48 10.35 4.39 -9.77
CA GLU A 48 9.03 4.85 -10.21
C GLU A 48 7.90 4.38 -9.27
N SER A 49 8.24 3.59 -8.24
CA SER A 49 7.27 3.10 -7.26
C SER A 49 6.81 4.17 -6.28
N GLU A 50 5.55 4.06 -5.87
CA GLU A 50 4.95 4.89 -4.83
C GLU A 50 4.63 4.04 -3.60
N LEU A 51 4.78 4.63 -2.41
CA LEU A 51 4.41 4.02 -1.14
C LEU A 51 3.14 4.66 -0.61
N VAL A 52 2.10 3.87 -0.42
CA VAL A 52 0.86 4.29 0.25
C VAL A 52 1.03 4.09 1.75
N LEU A 53 0.87 5.17 2.50
CA LEU A 53 0.87 5.20 3.95
C LEU A 53 -0.58 5.31 4.44
N VAL A 54 -0.98 4.41 5.32
CA VAL A 54 -2.30 4.45 5.99
C VAL A 54 -2.07 4.72 7.46
N ASN A 55 -2.56 5.86 7.95
CA ASN A 55 -2.34 6.34 9.33
C ASN A 55 -0.84 6.29 9.72
N GLY A 56 0.05 6.66 8.80
CA GLY A 56 1.50 6.66 8.98
C GLY A 56 2.19 5.29 8.84
N VAL A 57 1.45 4.21 8.62
CA VAL A 57 2.01 2.86 8.38
C VAL A 57 2.16 2.60 6.89
N ALA A 58 3.33 2.12 6.46
CA ALA A 58 3.60 1.73 5.08
C ALA A 58 2.72 0.54 4.70
N ALA A 59 1.62 0.79 3.99
CA ALA A 59 0.58 -0.20 3.74
C ALA A 59 0.79 -0.93 2.41
N LEU A 60 1.03 -0.18 1.33
CA LEU A 60 1.10 -0.72 -0.03
C LEU A 60 2.25 -0.08 -0.81
N VAL A 61 2.82 -0.85 -1.73
CA VAL A 61 3.70 -0.34 -2.79
C VAL A 61 2.93 -0.40 -4.11
N LEU A 62 2.93 0.71 -4.86
CA LEU A 62 2.36 0.80 -6.20
C LEU A 62 3.49 0.83 -7.23
N GLU A 63 3.42 -0.05 -8.22
CA GLU A 63 4.37 -0.11 -9.34
C GLU A 63 3.62 -0.20 -10.67
N GLY A 64 3.62 0.89 -11.44
CA GLY A 64 2.80 0.99 -12.64
C GLY A 64 1.33 0.82 -12.30
N GLU A 65 0.71 -0.25 -12.79
CA GLU A 65 -0.68 -0.66 -12.51
C GLU A 65 -0.82 -1.64 -11.33
N LEU A 66 0.29 -2.25 -10.90
CA LEU A 66 0.29 -3.27 -9.85
C LEU A 66 0.30 -2.65 -8.46
N ALA A 67 -0.24 -3.37 -7.49
CA ALA A 67 -0.25 -2.99 -6.09
C ALA A 67 0.13 -4.18 -5.22
N PHE A 68 1.07 -3.97 -4.32
CA PHE A 68 1.61 -5.01 -3.46
C PHE A 68 1.42 -4.63 -2.00
N PRO A 69 0.90 -5.52 -1.16
CA PRO A 69 0.86 -5.28 0.28
C PRO A 69 2.26 -5.37 0.88
N THR A 70 2.54 -4.56 1.90
CA THR A 70 3.76 -4.74 2.69
C THR A 70 3.54 -5.77 3.81
N LEU A 71 4.61 -6.42 4.25
CA LEU A 71 4.57 -7.28 5.44
C LEU A 71 4.18 -6.48 6.71
N LEU A 72 4.57 -5.20 6.76
CA LEU A 72 4.23 -4.32 7.87
C LEU A 72 2.72 -4.07 7.96
N ALA A 73 2.04 -3.93 6.81
CA ALA A 73 0.60 -3.77 6.74
C ALA A 73 -0.14 -4.97 7.36
N ALA A 74 0.31 -6.19 7.04
CA ALA A 74 -0.26 -7.40 7.62
C ALA A 74 -0.08 -7.43 9.14
N HIS A 75 1.11 -7.09 9.63
CA HIS A 75 1.42 -7.12 11.05
C HIS A 75 0.74 -6.01 11.86
N LYS A 76 0.69 -4.78 11.34
CA LYS A 76 0.22 -3.59 12.08
C LYS A 76 -1.24 -3.22 11.82
N LEU A 77 -1.73 -3.51 10.61
CA LEU A 77 -3.06 -3.10 10.17
C LEU A 77 -4.00 -4.30 9.98
N GLY A 78 -3.51 -5.53 10.18
CA GLY A 78 -4.29 -6.74 9.99
C GLY A 78 -4.67 -6.99 8.53
N LEU A 79 -3.92 -6.43 7.57
CA LEU A 79 -4.17 -6.65 6.15
C LEU A 79 -3.96 -8.13 5.81
N GLU A 80 -5.00 -8.79 5.29
CA GLU A 80 -4.89 -10.16 4.85
C GLU A 80 -4.02 -10.25 3.59
N LEU A 81 -2.96 -11.05 3.66
CA LEU A 81 -2.04 -11.28 2.55
C LEU A 81 -2.43 -12.52 1.75
N PRO A 82 -2.16 -12.55 0.43
CA PRO A 82 -2.17 -13.77 -0.34
C PRO A 82 -1.26 -14.83 0.32
N ARG A 83 -1.78 -16.05 0.50
CA ARG A 83 -1.02 -17.14 1.11
C ARG A 83 -0.42 -18.04 0.03
N VAL A 84 0.89 -18.24 0.12
CA VAL A 84 1.62 -19.23 -0.68
C VAL A 84 2.35 -20.14 0.31
N THR A 85 2.09 -21.44 0.24
CA THR A 85 2.77 -22.44 1.07
C THR A 85 4.05 -22.85 0.36
N VAL A 86 5.17 -22.82 1.08
CA VAL A 86 6.49 -23.23 0.60
C VAL A 86 7.07 -24.30 1.52
N ASP A 87 8.05 -25.06 1.03
CA ASP A 87 8.79 -26.02 1.86
C ASP A 87 9.79 -25.31 2.79
N MET A 88 10.25 -26.01 3.83
CA MET A 88 11.20 -25.46 4.82
C MET A 88 12.56 -25.09 4.22
N GLY A 89 12.96 -25.65 3.08
CA GLY A 89 14.19 -25.28 2.40
C GLY A 89 14.10 -23.95 1.64
N ALA A 90 12.89 -23.44 1.41
CA ALA A 90 12.61 -22.21 0.67
C ALA A 90 12.31 -20.98 1.57
N VAL A 91 12.15 -21.19 2.89
CA VAL A 91 11.96 -20.13 3.90
C VAL A 91 13.28 -19.41 4.17
#